data_AF-A0A952R1U8-F1
#
_entry.id   AF-A0A952R1U8-F1
#
_cell.length_a   1.000
_cell.length_b   1.000
_cell.length_c   1.000
_cell.angle_alpha   90.00
_cell.angle_beta   90.00
_cell.angle_gamma   90.00
#
_symmetry.space_group_name_H-M   'P 1'
#
loop_
_entity.id
_entity.type
_entity.pdbx_description
1 polymer ?
#
loop_
_entity_poly.entity_id
_entity_poly.type
_entity_poly.pdbx_seq_one_letter_code
_entity_poly.pdbx_strand_id
1 'polypeptide(L)'
;MMKRATAVLAGVVAMLLGLLGCTTRERLFVGDVGGRRLEVQSAEKRHPMGNQYWTILRWGDLPPVEIRHETTSAGPPYSLSIYGTAPVAAADTAESHYRSTYVPFERSLPVPVMLYFDPSKFSRAQFDQYAAFFNEHWQQVADRITLDQGSRTVEIVGLVLGRDADFVRRFERVGGNAQGKLVVWTNGDIHWEREMSISSTNLSRNVQMPGFQVMLRTGIDMPGSDLTLDGLRNYRDAAGNAFTDLFDVVEAP
;
A
#
# COMPACT_ATOMS: atom_id res chain seq x y z
N MET A 1 29.72 -17.45 47.43
CA MET A 1 28.68 -17.99 46.52
C MET A 1 28.09 -16.94 45.56
N MET A 2 28.80 -15.86 45.19
CA MET A 2 28.25 -14.74 44.38
C MET A 2 28.75 -14.65 42.93
N LYS A 3 29.45 -15.67 42.40
CA LYS A 3 30.01 -15.62 41.02
C LYS A 3 29.06 -16.15 39.92
N ARG A 4 27.93 -16.77 40.28
CA ARG A 4 27.00 -17.38 39.28
C ARG A 4 25.91 -16.43 38.77
N ALA A 5 25.55 -15.41 39.53
CA ALA A 5 24.48 -14.47 39.12
C ALA A 5 24.92 -13.52 37.99
N THR A 6 26.19 -13.11 37.96
CA THR A 6 26.73 -12.16 36.98
C THR A 6 26.87 -12.77 35.57
N ALA A 7 27.14 -14.07 35.48
CA ALA A 7 27.29 -14.76 34.19
C ALA A 7 25.95 -14.94 33.45
N VAL A 8 24.85 -15.17 34.19
CA VAL A 8 23.50 -15.33 33.62
C VAL A 8 22.99 -14.00 33.07
N LEU A 9 23.24 -12.89 33.78
CA LEU A 9 22.83 -11.56 33.34
C LEU A 9 23.55 -11.13 32.04
N ALA A 10 24.86 -11.42 31.93
CA ALA A 10 25.65 -11.13 30.73
C ALA A 10 25.19 -11.94 29.51
N GLY A 11 24.78 -13.20 29.71
CA GLY A 11 24.23 -14.05 28.65
C GLY A 11 22.88 -13.53 28.11
N VAL A 12 21.99 -13.07 29.00
CA VAL A 12 20.70 -12.50 28.60
C VAL A 12 20.87 -11.15 27.87
N VAL A 13 21.80 -10.31 28.31
CA VAL A 13 22.09 -9.03 27.62
C VAL A 13 22.75 -9.24 26.26
N ALA A 14 23.68 -10.20 26.13
CA ALA A 14 24.27 -10.55 24.83
C ALA A 14 23.24 -11.17 23.87
N MET A 15 22.30 -11.97 24.39
CA MET A 15 21.18 -12.52 23.61
C MET A 15 20.19 -11.42 23.19
N LEU A 16 19.93 -10.41 24.05
CA LEU A 16 19.11 -9.24 23.71
C LEU A 16 19.80 -8.30 22.71
N LEU A 17 21.12 -8.12 22.79
CA LEU A 17 21.89 -7.31 21.84
C LEU A 17 22.01 -7.98 20.47
N GLY A 18 22.09 -9.32 20.41
CA GLY A 18 22.05 -10.09 19.16
C GLY A 18 20.72 -10.03 18.42
N LEU A 19 19.64 -9.56 19.06
CA LEU A 19 18.32 -9.35 18.45
C LEU A 19 18.17 -7.95 17.83
N LEU A 20 19.14 -7.05 18.00
CA LEU A 20 19.18 -5.76 17.31
C LEU A 20 19.61 -6.00 15.86
N GLY A 21 18.64 -6.31 15.00
CA GLY A 21 18.87 -6.54 13.57
C GLY A 21 19.75 -5.45 12.95
N CYS A 22 20.86 -5.86 12.32
CA CYS A 22 21.73 -4.95 11.60
C CYS A 22 20.96 -4.33 10.43
N THR A 23 20.95 -3.00 10.35
CA THR A 23 20.46 -2.26 9.19
C THR A 23 21.64 -1.90 8.31
N THR A 24 21.68 -2.42 7.09
CA THR A 24 22.65 -2.04 6.06
C THR A 24 22.02 -0.96 5.18
N ARG A 25 22.85 -0.05 4.67
CA ARG A 25 22.44 0.97 3.71
C ARG A 25 23.43 1.01 2.56
N GLU A 26 22.93 1.02 1.36
CA GLU A 26 23.71 1.16 0.14
C GLU A 26 23.22 2.39 -0.63
N ARG A 27 24.16 3.12 -1.20
CA ARG A 27 23.85 4.33 -1.95
C ARG A 27 23.52 3.95 -3.39
N LEU A 28 22.29 4.24 -3.83
CA LEU A 28 21.84 4.00 -5.20
C LEU A 28 22.15 5.21 -6.10
N PHE A 29 21.94 6.42 -5.59
CA PHE A 29 22.12 7.65 -6.35
C PHE A 29 22.53 8.82 -5.46
N VAL A 30 23.44 9.67 -5.94
CA VAL A 30 23.72 11.00 -5.38
C VAL A 30 23.96 11.97 -6.52
N GLY A 31 23.33 13.13 -6.49
CA GLY A 31 23.51 14.18 -7.49
C GLY A 31 22.88 15.51 -7.07
N ASP A 32 23.02 16.51 -7.93
CA ASP A 32 22.25 17.74 -7.85
C ASP A 32 21.03 17.64 -8.78
N VAL A 33 19.84 17.91 -8.25
CA VAL A 33 18.57 17.83 -8.97
C VAL A 33 17.70 19.01 -8.55
N GLY A 34 17.38 19.90 -9.50
CA GLY A 34 16.64 21.13 -9.23
C GLY A 34 17.40 22.11 -8.33
N GLY A 35 18.74 22.14 -8.40
CA GLY A 35 19.58 23.00 -7.56
C GLY A 35 19.68 22.56 -6.10
N ARG A 36 19.25 21.33 -5.80
CA ARG A 36 19.31 20.73 -4.46
C ARG A 36 19.97 19.36 -4.56
N ARG A 37 20.76 19.03 -3.54
CA ARG A 37 21.36 17.70 -3.41
C ARG A 37 20.26 16.65 -3.22
N LEU A 38 20.26 15.63 -4.07
CA LEU A 38 19.46 14.41 -3.94
C LEU A 38 20.38 13.25 -3.53
N GLU A 39 19.98 12.50 -2.51
CA GLU A 39 20.56 11.20 -2.16
C GLU A 39 19.46 10.15 -2.08
N VAL A 40 19.66 9.02 -2.77
CA VAL A 40 18.80 7.85 -2.70
C VAL A 40 19.61 6.66 -2.20
N GLN A 41 19.10 5.99 -1.17
CA GLN A 41 19.74 4.84 -0.53
C GLN A 41 18.79 3.66 -0.48
N SER A 42 19.25 2.47 -0.82
CA SER A 42 18.58 1.23 -0.40
C SER A 42 18.94 0.96 1.05
N ALA A 43 18.00 0.37 1.78
CA ALA A 43 18.19 -0.05 3.15
C ALA A 43 17.62 -1.46 3.31
N GLU A 44 18.38 -2.31 3.98
CA GLU A 44 17.98 -3.68 4.34
C GLU A 44 18.09 -3.82 5.86
N LYS A 45 17.07 -4.41 6.48
CA LYS A 45 17.09 -4.79 7.90
C LYS A 45 16.86 -6.27 8.02
N ARG A 46 17.88 -6.97 8.54
CA ARG A 46 17.85 -8.41 8.73
C ARG A 46 17.23 -8.76 10.07
N HIS A 47 16.21 -9.61 10.05
CA HIS A 47 15.59 -10.16 11.25
C HIS A 47 15.49 -11.69 11.15
N PRO A 48 15.41 -12.41 12.29
CA PRO A 48 15.27 -13.87 12.28
C PRO A 48 14.06 -14.39 11.49
N MET A 49 13.02 -13.56 11.34
CA MET A 49 11.77 -13.90 10.65
C MET A 49 11.72 -13.41 9.19
N GLY A 50 12.80 -12.80 8.67
CA GLY A 50 12.88 -12.29 7.32
C GLY A 50 13.65 -10.97 7.21
N ASN A 51 13.89 -10.56 5.96
CA ASN A 51 14.55 -9.29 5.65
C ASN A 51 13.49 -8.26 5.24
N GLN A 52 13.66 -7.02 5.70
CA GLN A 52 12.88 -5.87 5.24
C GLN A 52 13.74 -5.02 4.32
N TYR A 53 13.19 -4.64 3.17
CA TYR A 53 13.87 -3.81 2.17
C TYR A 53 13.08 -2.53 1.95
N TRP A 54 13.76 -1.39 1.90
CA TRP A 54 13.15 -0.12 1.56
C TRP A 54 14.15 0.84 0.93
N THR A 55 13.62 1.87 0.27
CA THR A 55 14.44 2.97 -0.26
C THR A 55 14.22 4.24 0.57
N ILE A 56 15.29 5.01 0.79
CA ILE A 56 15.28 6.30 1.49
C ILE A 56 15.67 7.37 0.48
N LEU A 57 14.81 8.37 0.30
CA LEU A 57 15.04 9.54 -0.54
C LEU A 57 15.24 10.77 0.34
N ARG A 58 16.36 11.48 0.12
CA ARG A 58 16.69 12.77 0.77
C ARG A 58 16.90 13.83 -0.29
N TRP A 59 16.10 14.89 -0.27
CA TRP A 59 16.19 15.98 -1.24
C TRP A 59 16.35 17.34 -0.54
N GLY A 60 17.55 17.91 -0.62
CA GLY A 60 17.93 19.10 0.14
C GLY A 60 17.77 18.89 1.65
N ASP A 61 17.18 19.87 2.32
CA ASP A 61 16.91 19.85 3.76
C ASP A 61 15.52 19.30 4.12
N LEU A 62 14.79 18.73 3.15
CA LEU A 62 13.48 18.15 3.43
C LEU A 62 13.61 16.86 4.26
N PRO A 63 12.61 16.54 5.10
CA PRO A 63 12.60 15.28 5.84
C PRO A 63 12.71 14.09 4.87
N PRO A 64 13.50 13.05 5.20
CA PRO A 64 13.68 11.89 4.33
C PRO A 64 12.35 11.16 4.11
N VAL A 65 12.12 10.74 2.87
CA VAL A 65 10.97 9.93 2.49
C VAL A 65 11.39 8.48 2.40
N GLU A 66 10.67 7.60 3.10
CA GLU A 66 10.89 6.16 3.01
C GLU A 66 9.88 5.57 2.03
N ILE A 67 10.36 4.86 1.03
CA ILE A 67 9.57 4.15 0.03
C ILE A 67 9.61 2.67 0.40
N ARG A 68 8.52 2.19 1.00
CA ARG A 68 8.36 0.82 1.52
C ARG A 68 6.91 0.39 1.48
N HIS A 69 6.64 -0.85 1.87
CA HIS A 69 5.30 -1.42 1.84
C HIS A 69 4.29 -0.58 2.65
N GLU A 70 4.68 -0.05 3.81
CA GLU A 70 3.80 0.75 4.67
C GLU A 70 3.52 2.16 4.15
N THR A 71 4.31 2.63 3.18
CA THR A 71 4.18 3.97 2.59
C THR A 71 3.75 3.92 1.12
N THR A 72 3.44 2.74 0.58
CA THR A 72 3.02 2.58 -0.81
C THR A 72 1.80 1.68 -0.93
N SER A 73 0.91 1.96 -1.87
CA SER A 73 -0.25 1.10 -2.13
C SER A 73 0.16 -0.28 -2.66
N ALA A 74 -0.71 -1.29 -2.54
CA ALA A 74 -0.49 -2.63 -3.08
C ALA A 74 -0.50 -2.68 -4.63
N GLY A 75 -1.01 -1.64 -5.28
CA GLY A 75 -1.06 -1.46 -6.73
C GLY A 75 -1.55 -0.06 -7.09
N PRO A 76 -1.85 0.21 -8.37
CA PRO A 76 -2.35 1.51 -8.81
C PRO A 76 -3.71 1.77 -8.19
N PRO A 77 -4.06 3.04 -7.88
CA PRO A 77 -5.35 3.33 -7.28
C PRO A 77 -6.47 2.97 -8.26
N TYR A 78 -7.58 2.42 -7.77
CA TYR A 78 -8.73 2.14 -8.64
C TYR A 78 -9.40 3.43 -9.14
N SER A 79 -9.23 4.52 -8.41
CA SER A 79 -9.65 5.87 -8.80
C SER A 79 -8.92 6.91 -7.96
N LEU A 80 -8.64 8.10 -8.52
CA LEU A 80 -8.09 9.21 -7.75
C LEU A 80 -9.13 9.86 -6.83
N SER A 81 -10.43 9.68 -7.08
CA SER A 81 -11.48 10.28 -6.24
C SER A 81 -11.53 9.71 -4.82
N ILE A 82 -10.92 8.54 -4.60
CA ILE A 82 -10.87 7.86 -3.30
C ILE A 82 -10.17 8.71 -2.24
N TYR A 83 -9.28 9.60 -2.69
CA TYR A 83 -8.53 10.51 -1.85
C TYR A 83 -9.36 11.72 -1.40
N GLY A 84 -10.55 11.93 -1.96
CA GLY A 84 -11.47 13.00 -1.57
C GLY A 84 -10.81 14.37 -1.67
N THR A 85 -10.68 15.04 -0.52
CA THR A 85 -10.03 16.37 -0.43
C THR A 85 -8.56 16.30 -0.02
N ALA A 86 -7.98 15.10 0.11
CA ALA A 86 -6.57 14.96 0.41
C ALA A 86 -5.72 15.51 -0.75
N PRO A 87 -4.59 16.18 -0.47
CA PRO A 87 -3.67 16.61 -1.51
C PRO A 87 -3.10 15.42 -2.28
N VAL A 88 -3.26 15.43 -3.60
CA VAL A 88 -2.76 14.41 -4.52
C VAL A 88 -1.95 15.08 -5.62
N ALA A 89 -0.84 14.46 -5.99
CA ALA A 89 -0.06 14.82 -7.18
C ALA A 89 0.17 13.54 -7.98
N ALA A 90 -0.59 13.36 -9.07
CA ALA A 90 -0.45 12.21 -9.96
C ALA A 90 0.46 12.57 -11.14
N ALA A 91 1.24 11.61 -11.63
CA ALA A 91 1.78 11.71 -12.97
C ALA A 91 0.61 11.61 -13.98
N ASP A 92 0.71 12.29 -15.13
CA ASP A 92 -0.34 12.34 -16.17
C ASP A 92 -0.83 10.96 -16.67
N THR A 93 -0.12 9.87 -16.32
CA THR A 93 -0.42 8.48 -16.69
C THR A 93 -1.15 7.66 -15.60
N ALA A 94 -1.45 8.24 -14.43
CA ALA A 94 -2.01 7.49 -13.29
C ALA A 94 -3.42 6.94 -13.53
N GLU A 95 -4.19 7.52 -14.47
CA GLU A 95 -5.55 7.04 -14.79
C GLU A 95 -5.56 5.76 -15.67
N SER A 96 -4.43 5.35 -16.28
CA SER A 96 -4.47 4.35 -17.36
C SER A 96 -4.08 2.91 -17.01
N HIS A 97 -3.90 2.53 -15.75
CA HIS A 97 -3.25 1.25 -15.43
C HIS A 97 -3.91 0.35 -14.39
N TYR A 98 -5.24 0.28 -14.30
CA TYR A 98 -5.84 -0.91 -13.67
C TYR A 98 -5.49 -2.15 -14.51
N ARG A 99 -4.49 -2.91 -14.07
CA ARG A 99 -4.18 -4.24 -14.57
C ARG A 99 -4.57 -5.22 -13.48
N SER A 100 -5.63 -5.99 -13.72
CA SER A 100 -5.97 -7.13 -12.87
C SER A 100 -4.74 -8.03 -12.76
N THR A 101 -4.24 -8.17 -11.53
CA THR A 101 -3.03 -8.89 -11.17
C THR A 101 -3.24 -10.40 -11.29
N TYR A 102 -3.33 -10.90 -12.51
CA TYR A 102 -3.10 -12.31 -12.79
C TYR A 102 -2.31 -12.48 -14.09
N VAL A 103 -1.03 -12.07 -14.06
CA VAL A 103 -0.07 -12.45 -15.09
C VAL A 103 0.95 -13.39 -14.43
N PRO A 104 0.89 -14.70 -14.71
CA PRO A 104 1.90 -15.62 -14.24
C PRO A 104 3.19 -15.40 -15.04
N PHE A 105 4.31 -15.19 -14.35
CA PHE A 105 5.65 -15.53 -14.84
C PHE A 105 6.27 -14.72 -16.00
N GLU A 106 5.83 -13.49 -16.28
CA GLU A 106 6.67 -12.56 -17.07
C GLU A 106 7.47 -11.66 -16.13
N ARG A 107 8.74 -11.41 -16.48
CA ARG A 107 9.72 -10.59 -15.72
C ARG A 107 9.00 -9.45 -14.99
N SER A 108 9.06 -9.45 -13.66
CA SER A 108 8.28 -8.59 -12.77
C SER A 108 8.38 -7.12 -13.18
N LEU A 109 7.46 -6.67 -14.03
CA LEU A 109 7.31 -5.27 -14.36
C LEU A 109 7.10 -4.51 -13.04
N PRO A 110 7.71 -3.33 -12.87
CA PRO A 110 7.47 -2.50 -11.70
C PRO A 110 5.96 -2.32 -11.48
N VAL A 111 5.50 -2.55 -10.27
CA VAL A 111 4.10 -2.35 -9.91
C VAL A 111 3.88 -0.84 -9.73
N PRO A 112 2.97 -0.21 -10.49
CA PRO A 112 2.64 1.20 -10.28
C PRO A 112 1.98 1.37 -8.90
N VAL A 113 2.43 2.34 -8.11
CA VAL A 113 1.95 2.60 -6.74
C VAL A 113 1.82 4.10 -6.46
N MET A 114 0.95 4.43 -5.51
CA MET A 114 0.91 5.75 -4.87
C MET A 114 1.85 5.76 -3.68
N LEU A 115 2.62 6.84 -3.51
CA LEU A 115 3.47 7.08 -2.35
C LEU A 115 2.75 7.98 -1.34
N TYR A 116 2.62 7.50 -0.11
CA TYR A 116 1.90 8.16 0.96
C TYR A 116 2.84 8.95 1.88
N PHE A 117 2.52 10.22 2.05
CA PHE A 117 3.16 11.13 2.98
C PHE A 117 2.31 11.26 4.23
N ASP A 118 2.76 10.65 5.34
CA ASP A 118 2.06 10.70 6.62
C ASP A 118 1.96 12.16 7.13
N PRO A 119 0.74 12.71 7.34
CA PRO A 119 0.56 14.09 7.81
C PRO A 119 1.15 14.37 9.19
N SER A 120 1.43 13.32 9.99
CA SER A 120 2.14 13.46 11.27
C SER A 120 3.65 13.70 11.12
N LYS A 121 4.20 13.43 9.92
CA LYS A 121 5.64 13.57 9.60
C LYS A 121 5.92 14.67 8.58
N PHE A 122 4.97 14.94 7.70
CA PHE A 122 5.12 15.90 6.60
C PHE A 122 4.02 16.95 6.65
N SER A 123 4.42 18.22 6.55
CA SER A 123 3.47 19.33 6.36
C SER A 123 3.01 19.42 4.90
N ARG A 124 1.90 20.13 4.68
CA ARG A 124 1.43 20.42 3.32
C ARG A 124 2.50 21.07 2.43
N ALA A 125 3.23 22.05 2.97
CA ALA A 125 4.29 22.74 2.23
C ALA A 125 5.50 21.84 1.89
N GLN A 126 5.78 20.82 2.72
CA GLN A 126 6.81 19.82 2.41
C GLN A 126 6.31 18.84 1.35
N PHE A 127 5.05 18.42 1.43
CA PHE A 127 4.41 17.61 0.39
C PHE A 127 4.41 18.31 -0.96
N ASP A 128 4.00 19.59 -1.02
CA ASP A 128 3.94 20.34 -2.28
C ASP A 128 5.34 20.47 -2.92
N GLN A 129 6.39 20.60 -2.12
CA GLN A 129 7.77 20.57 -2.62
C GLN A 129 8.14 19.19 -3.20
N TYR A 130 7.81 18.10 -2.49
CA TYR A 130 8.03 16.76 -3.03
C TYR A 130 7.20 16.52 -4.29
N ALA A 131 5.95 16.96 -4.35
CA ALA A 131 5.11 16.87 -5.53
C ALA A 131 5.73 17.58 -6.74
N ALA A 132 6.24 18.80 -6.56
CA ALA A 132 6.96 19.52 -7.61
C ALA A 132 8.20 18.74 -8.10
N PHE A 133 9.02 18.23 -7.17
CA PHE A 133 10.17 17.39 -7.51
C PHE A 133 9.78 16.12 -8.28
N PHE A 134 8.73 15.43 -7.83
CA PHE A 134 8.26 14.21 -8.48
C PHE A 134 7.73 14.47 -9.88
N ASN A 135 7.07 15.62 -10.09
CA ASN A 135 6.57 16.01 -11.40
C ASN A 135 7.71 16.41 -12.36
N GLU A 136 8.69 17.19 -11.89
CA GLU A 136 9.67 17.84 -12.77
C GLU A 136 10.95 17.03 -12.97
N HIS A 137 11.33 16.21 -12.00
CA HIS A 137 12.70 15.68 -11.93
C HIS A 137 12.80 14.19 -11.63
N TRP A 138 11.76 13.57 -11.09
CA TRP A 138 11.84 12.19 -10.64
C TRP A 138 12.18 11.20 -11.74
N GLN A 139 11.68 11.39 -12.96
CA GLN A 139 11.99 10.48 -14.07
C GLN A 139 13.50 10.35 -14.33
N GLN A 140 14.25 11.45 -14.20
CA GLN A 140 15.71 11.46 -14.38
C GLN A 140 16.45 10.56 -13.38
N VAL A 141 15.83 10.34 -12.23
CA VAL A 141 16.33 9.49 -11.13
C VAL A 141 15.79 8.08 -11.29
N ALA A 142 14.49 7.93 -11.57
CA ALA A 142 13.79 6.67 -11.73
C ALA A 142 14.41 5.79 -12.83
N ASP A 143 14.87 6.38 -13.93
CA ASP A 143 15.53 5.65 -15.02
C ASP A 143 16.89 5.04 -14.62
N ARG A 144 17.45 5.43 -13.47
CA ARG A 144 18.80 5.03 -13.01
C ARG A 144 18.79 4.10 -11.81
N ILE A 145 17.65 3.93 -11.16
CA ILE A 145 17.54 3.15 -9.93
C ILE A 145 16.35 2.21 -9.99
N THR A 146 16.42 1.12 -9.24
CA THR A 146 15.30 0.20 -9.03
C THR A 146 14.75 0.40 -7.63
N LEU A 147 13.44 0.63 -7.49
CA LEU A 147 12.76 0.67 -6.20
C LEU A 147 12.35 -0.73 -5.77
N ASP A 148 13.24 -1.43 -5.07
CA ASP A 148 13.00 -2.76 -4.54
C ASP A 148 12.43 -2.71 -3.11
N GLN A 149 11.31 -3.38 -2.88
CA GLN A 149 10.67 -3.56 -1.57
C GLN A 149 10.79 -5.01 -1.07
N GLY A 150 11.63 -5.84 -1.70
CA GLY A 150 11.90 -7.23 -1.35
C GLY A 150 10.89 -8.22 -1.94
N SER A 151 9.60 -7.94 -1.81
CA SER A 151 8.52 -8.77 -2.39
C SER A 151 8.12 -8.33 -3.80
N ARG A 152 8.47 -7.11 -4.19
CA ARG A 152 8.14 -6.50 -5.49
C ARG A 152 9.06 -5.34 -5.81
N THR A 153 9.21 -5.07 -7.10
CA THR A 153 9.70 -3.78 -7.61
C THR A 153 8.51 -2.86 -7.83
N VAL A 154 8.66 -1.58 -7.52
CA VAL A 154 7.58 -0.58 -7.67
C VAL A 154 7.98 0.58 -8.56
N GLU A 155 6.98 1.24 -9.13
CA GLU A 155 7.08 2.51 -9.85
C GLU A 155 6.13 3.51 -9.18
N ILE A 156 6.62 4.69 -8.82
CA ILE A 156 5.79 5.72 -8.18
C ILE A 156 5.06 6.49 -9.28
N VAL A 157 3.74 6.34 -9.34
CA VAL A 157 2.88 7.01 -10.33
C VAL A 157 2.14 8.23 -9.76
N GLY A 158 2.25 8.45 -8.45
CA GLY A 158 1.69 9.61 -7.80
C GLY A 158 1.96 9.65 -6.31
N LEU A 159 1.68 10.79 -5.71
CA LEU A 159 1.86 11.07 -4.29
C LEU A 159 0.52 11.46 -3.65
N VAL A 160 0.36 11.12 -2.38
CA VAL A 160 -0.80 11.54 -1.57
C VAL A 160 -0.33 12.01 -0.19
N LEU A 161 -0.82 13.14 0.28
CA LEU A 161 -0.67 13.54 1.68
C LEU A 161 -1.78 12.88 2.52
N GLY A 162 -1.43 11.78 3.18
CA GLY A 162 -2.34 10.91 3.92
C GLY A 162 -1.68 9.57 4.24
N ARG A 163 -2.42 8.64 4.83
CA ARG A 163 -1.98 7.25 5.03
C ARG A 163 -2.89 6.34 4.23
N ASP A 164 -2.36 5.27 3.65
CA ASP A 164 -3.14 4.32 2.83
C ASP A 164 -4.41 3.85 3.54
N ALA A 165 -4.28 3.51 4.84
CA ALA A 165 -5.38 3.08 5.69
C ALA A 165 -6.53 4.09 5.83
N ASP A 166 -6.25 5.40 5.68
CA ASP A 166 -7.27 6.45 5.78
C ASP A 166 -8.21 6.46 4.56
N PHE A 167 -7.81 5.82 3.45
CA PHE A 167 -8.56 5.78 2.18
C PHE A 167 -9.21 4.43 1.89
N VAL A 168 -9.02 3.43 2.77
CA VAL A 168 -9.63 2.11 2.65
C VAL A 168 -11.09 2.18 3.10
N ARG A 169 -12.02 1.82 2.20
CA ARG A 169 -13.46 1.84 2.50
C ARG A 169 -13.87 0.54 3.18
N ARG A 170 -14.70 0.65 4.21
CA ARG A 170 -15.24 -0.50 4.96
C ARG A 170 -16.74 -0.42 4.97
N PHE A 171 -17.37 -1.53 4.65
CA PHE A 171 -18.81 -1.67 4.65
C PHE A 171 -19.20 -2.82 5.57
N GLU A 172 -20.16 -2.56 6.45
CA GLU A 172 -20.71 -3.56 7.34
C GLU A 172 -22.10 -3.95 6.87
N ARG A 173 -22.44 -5.23 6.98
CA ARG A 173 -23.77 -5.71 6.61
C ARG A 173 -24.80 -5.22 7.63
N VAL A 174 -25.87 -4.59 7.14
CA VAL A 174 -27.01 -4.16 7.94
C VAL A 174 -28.11 -5.23 7.86
N GLY A 175 -28.48 -5.78 9.01
CA GLY A 175 -29.53 -6.80 9.13
C GLY A 175 -29.07 -8.24 8.85
N GLY A 176 -29.73 -9.20 9.53
CA GLY A 176 -29.46 -10.64 9.42
C GLY A 176 -28.40 -11.18 10.39
N ASN A 177 -28.27 -12.51 10.44
CA ASN A 177 -27.42 -13.23 11.42
C ASN A 177 -25.93 -13.35 11.02
N ALA A 178 -25.52 -12.82 9.86
CA ALA A 178 -24.15 -12.94 9.37
C ALA A 178 -23.40 -11.60 9.50
N GLN A 179 -22.37 -11.58 10.34
CA GLN A 179 -21.45 -10.45 10.50
C GLN A 179 -20.31 -10.52 9.48
N GLY A 180 -20.58 -10.06 8.25
CA GLY A 180 -19.56 -9.90 7.23
C GLY A 180 -19.18 -8.43 7.04
N LYS A 181 -17.90 -8.15 6.80
CA LYS A 181 -17.41 -6.82 6.38
C LYS A 181 -16.84 -6.91 4.98
N LEU A 182 -17.14 -5.92 4.14
CA LEU A 182 -16.44 -5.71 2.88
C LEU A 182 -15.40 -4.61 3.08
N VAL A 183 -14.17 -4.88 2.69
CA VAL A 183 -13.05 -3.94 2.77
C VAL A 183 -12.53 -3.72 1.36
N VAL A 184 -12.64 -2.48 0.88
CA VAL A 184 -12.15 -2.06 -0.44
C VAL A 184 -10.87 -1.29 -0.26
N TRP A 185 -9.77 -1.88 -0.69
CA TRP A 185 -8.43 -1.31 -0.59
C TRP A 185 -8.20 -0.26 -1.69
N THR A 186 -7.18 0.57 -1.52
CA THR A 186 -6.91 1.70 -2.42
C THR A 186 -6.57 1.28 -3.84
N ASN A 187 -6.00 0.08 -4.01
CA ASN A 187 -5.73 -0.53 -5.33
C ASN A 187 -6.94 -1.23 -5.96
N GLY A 188 -8.07 -1.26 -5.25
CA GLY A 188 -9.33 -1.82 -5.70
C GLY A 188 -9.54 -3.28 -5.36
N ASP A 189 -8.65 -3.89 -4.58
CA ASP A 189 -8.88 -5.22 -4.04
C ASP A 189 -10.05 -5.19 -3.05
N ILE A 190 -11.00 -6.08 -3.25
CA ILE A 190 -12.18 -6.23 -2.39
C ILE A 190 -12.02 -7.50 -1.56
N HIS A 191 -12.00 -7.31 -0.24
CA HIS A 191 -11.88 -8.37 0.74
C HIS A 191 -13.20 -8.54 1.48
N TRP A 192 -13.59 -9.78 1.72
CA TRP A 192 -14.69 -10.09 2.63
C TRP A 192 -14.12 -10.70 3.90
N GLU A 193 -14.47 -10.13 5.04
CA GLU A 193 -14.02 -10.53 6.36
C GLU A 193 -15.21 -11.07 7.15
N ARG A 194 -15.03 -12.22 7.81
CA ARG A 194 -16.02 -12.82 8.71
C ARG A 194 -15.32 -13.21 10.01
N GLU A 195 -15.76 -12.66 11.14
CA GLU A 195 -15.10 -12.82 12.45
C GLU A 195 -13.59 -12.51 12.42
N MET A 196 -12.76 -13.10 13.32
CA MET A 196 -11.29 -12.93 13.36
C MET A 196 -10.55 -13.60 12.18
N SER A 197 -11.25 -13.99 11.12
CA SER A 197 -10.67 -14.64 9.95
C SER A 197 -10.78 -13.76 8.71
N ILE A 198 -9.62 -13.37 8.18
CA ILE A 198 -9.52 -12.77 6.85
C ILE A 198 -9.55 -13.94 5.85
N SER A 199 -10.74 -14.25 5.33
CA SER A 199 -10.89 -15.26 4.28
C SER A 199 -10.59 -14.64 2.91
N SER A 200 -9.34 -14.20 2.69
CA SER A 200 -8.95 -13.40 1.51
C SER A 200 -8.10 -14.15 0.47
N THR A 201 -8.62 -15.25 -0.07
CA THR A 201 -7.93 -15.90 -1.19
C THR A 201 -8.79 -16.09 -2.43
N ASN A 202 -10.12 -15.91 -2.35
CA ASN A 202 -11.01 -16.22 -3.48
C ASN A 202 -11.95 -15.08 -3.91
N LEU A 203 -12.03 -13.94 -3.22
CA LEU A 203 -12.86 -12.82 -3.69
C LEU A 203 -12.34 -12.20 -4.98
N SER A 204 -11.02 -12.05 -5.16
CA SER A 204 -10.45 -11.51 -6.41
C SER A 204 -10.78 -12.36 -7.64
N ARG A 205 -11.14 -13.65 -7.46
CA ARG A 205 -11.64 -14.51 -8.54
C ARG A 205 -13.08 -14.20 -8.90
N ASN A 206 -13.88 -13.71 -7.95
CA ASN A 206 -15.32 -13.48 -8.10
C ASN A 206 -15.69 -12.00 -8.24
N VAL A 207 -14.84 -11.09 -7.77
CA VAL A 207 -15.09 -9.67 -7.64
C VAL A 207 -13.87 -8.94 -8.18
N GLN A 208 -14.03 -8.25 -9.31
CA GLN A 208 -13.00 -7.39 -9.91
C GLN A 208 -13.46 -5.95 -9.92
N MET A 209 -12.55 -4.99 -9.77
CA MET A 209 -12.91 -3.57 -9.75
C MET A 209 -12.07 -2.72 -10.72
N PRO A 210 -12.28 -2.86 -12.05
CA PRO A 210 -11.75 -1.90 -13.01
C PRO A 210 -12.41 -0.53 -12.85
N GLY A 211 -11.68 0.44 -12.30
CA GLY A 211 -12.24 1.77 -12.05
C GLY A 211 -13.28 1.74 -10.93
N PHE A 212 -14.51 2.17 -11.23
CA PHE A 212 -15.65 2.14 -10.30
C PHE A 212 -16.61 0.98 -10.53
N GLN A 213 -16.36 0.14 -11.54
CA GLN A 213 -17.23 -0.98 -11.85
C GLN A 213 -16.79 -2.22 -11.09
N VAL A 214 -17.67 -2.79 -10.29
CA VAL A 214 -17.46 -4.04 -9.57
C VAL A 214 -18.13 -5.18 -10.33
N MET A 215 -17.35 -6.08 -10.90
CA MET A 215 -17.84 -7.24 -11.62
C MET A 215 -18.02 -8.42 -10.67
N LEU A 216 -19.26 -8.85 -10.44
CA LEU A 216 -19.60 -10.08 -9.71
C LEU A 216 -19.70 -11.26 -10.67
N ARG A 217 -18.79 -12.23 -10.56
CA ARG A 217 -18.87 -13.47 -11.33
C ARG A 217 -19.99 -14.35 -10.81
N THR A 218 -20.96 -14.60 -11.68
CA THR A 218 -22.09 -15.50 -11.43
C THR A 218 -21.63 -16.96 -11.51
N GLY A 219 -22.27 -17.85 -10.74
CA GLY A 219 -21.97 -19.29 -10.75
C GLY A 219 -20.77 -19.74 -9.90
N ILE A 220 -20.12 -18.84 -9.16
CA ILE A 220 -19.12 -19.19 -8.15
C ILE A 220 -19.70 -18.95 -6.75
N ASP A 221 -20.39 -19.95 -6.22
CA ASP A 221 -20.93 -19.90 -4.87
C ASP A 221 -19.80 -19.94 -3.84
N MET A 222 -19.71 -18.90 -3.01
CA MET A 222 -18.96 -18.95 -1.76
C MET A 222 -19.94 -19.28 -0.63
N PRO A 223 -19.92 -20.51 -0.08
CA PRO A 223 -20.86 -20.95 0.95
C PRO A 223 -20.85 -19.99 2.14
N GLY A 224 -22.02 -19.44 2.48
CA GLY A 224 -22.17 -18.52 3.62
C GLY A 224 -21.73 -17.08 3.36
N SER A 225 -21.43 -16.70 2.12
CA SER A 225 -21.28 -15.30 1.70
C SER A 225 -22.58 -14.81 1.05
N ASP A 226 -23.04 -13.62 1.42
CA ASP A 226 -24.19 -12.94 0.79
C ASP A 226 -23.70 -11.99 -0.32
N LEU A 227 -22.71 -12.45 -1.10
CA LEU A 227 -22.06 -11.69 -2.17
C LEU A 227 -22.85 -11.81 -3.48
N THR A 228 -24.14 -11.50 -3.40
CA THR A 228 -25.05 -11.36 -4.53
C THR A 228 -25.30 -9.88 -4.79
N LEU A 229 -25.81 -9.51 -5.97
CA LEU A 229 -26.18 -8.11 -6.26
C LEU A 229 -27.14 -7.54 -5.19
N ASP A 230 -28.15 -8.32 -4.81
CA ASP A 230 -29.11 -7.94 -3.77
C ASP A 230 -28.49 -7.93 -2.36
N GLY A 231 -27.57 -8.86 -2.07
CA GLY A 231 -26.85 -8.91 -0.81
C GLY A 231 -25.94 -7.70 -0.60
N LEU A 232 -25.24 -7.24 -1.65
CA LEU A 232 -24.39 -6.05 -1.62
C LEU A 232 -25.16 -4.77 -1.30
N ARG A 233 -26.45 -4.69 -1.65
CA ARG A 233 -27.33 -3.58 -1.26
C ARG A 233 -27.56 -3.47 0.23
N ASN A 234 -27.13 -4.44 1.05
CA ASN A 234 -27.22 -4.39 2.50
C ASN A 234 -25.90 -4.01 3.19
N TYR A 235 -24.83 -3.79 2.44
CA TYR A 235 -23.55 -3.33 2.97
C TYR A 235 -23.53 -1.81 3.02
N ARG A 236 -23.23 -1.24 4.19
CA ARG A 236 -23.22 0.21 4.45
C ARG A 236 -21.88 0.66 5.01
N ASP A 237 -21.38 1.80 4.54
CA ASP A 237 -20.22 2.46 5.16
C ASP A 237 -20.63 3.19 6.45
N ALA A 238 -19.65 3.79 7.14
CA ALA A 238 -19.89 4.54 8.38
C ALA A 238 -20.77 5.79 8.19
N ALA A 239 -20.91 6.30 6.96
CA ALA A 239 -21.79 7.41 6.62
C ALA A 239 -23.19 6.94 6.19
N GLY A 240 -23.43 5.63 6.12
CA GLY A 240 -24.71 5.05 5.72
C GLY A 240 -24.89 4.93 4.20
N ASN A 241 -23.85 5.13 3.39
CA ASN A 241 -23.93 4.92 1.94
C ASN A 241 -23.91 3.41 1.64
N ALA A 242 -24.75 2.94 0.73
CA ALA A 242 -24.68 1.56 0.29
C ALA A 242 -23.44 1.31 -0.56
N PHE A 243 -22.93 0.08 -0.55
CA PHE A 243 -21.88 -0.34 -1.46
C PHE A 243 -22.24 -0.05 -2.94
N THR A 244 -23.48 -0.36 -3.31
CA THR A 244 -24.03 -0.13 -4.66
C THR A 244 -24.30 1.33 -5.00
N ASP A 245 -24.24 2.25 -4.03
CA ASP A 245 -24.36 3.69 -4.30
C ASP A 245 -23.03 4.30 -4.75
N LEU A 246 -21.93 3.63 -4.41
CA LEU A 246 -20.56 4.12 -4.65
C LEU A 246 -19.85 3.38 -5.79
N PHE A 247 -20.32 2.18 -6.12
CA PHE A 247 -19.74 1.32 -7.14
C PHE A 247 -20.83 0.83 -8.10
N ASP A 248 -20.54 0.86 -9.39
CA ASP A 248 -21.38 0.26 -10.42
C ASP A 248 -21.20 -1.25 -10.37
N VAL A 249 -22.17 -1.98 -9.80
CA VAL A 249 -22.07 -3.43 -9.66
C VAL A 249 -22.75 -4.12 -10.83
N VAL A 250 -21.98 -4.88 -11.61
CA VAL A 250 -22.48 -5.65 -12.76
C VAL A 250 -22.23 -7.14 -12.54
N GLU A 251 -23.19 -7.95 -12.97
CA GLU A 251 -23.02 -9.39 -13.02
C GLU A 251 -22.28 -9.77 -14.30
N ALA A 252 -21.23 -10.59 -14.16
CA ALA A 252 -20.46 -11.16 -15.26
C ALA A 252 -20.57 -12.70 -15.23
N PRO A 253 -20.62 -13.36 -16.40
CA PRO A 253 -20.54 -14.82 -16.47
C PRO A 253 -19.16 -15.37 -16.06
#